data_AF-A0A5M9ZK54-F1
#
_entry.id   AF-A0A5M9ZK54-F1
#
_cell.length_a   1.000
_cell.length_b   1.000
_cell.length_c   1.000
_cell.angle_alpha   90.00
_cell.angle_beta   90.00
_cell.angle_gamma   90.00
#
_symmetry.space_group_name_H-M   'P 1'
#
loop_
_entity.id
_entity.type
_entity.pdbx_description
1 polymer ?
#
loop_
_entity_poly.entity_id
_entity_poly.type
_entity_poly.pdbx_seq_one_letter_code
_entity_poly.pdbx_strand_id
1 'polypeptide(L)'
;MQMDLPSSLVSIDDDDPMIIPSAHREHKHGEPPIADSDILHVYRHGIEVDINSKRFPPTHVLVGTGASGAVLYEIGVIEREWVPGVHEHIIVHAMRARLTYEMKWMMMQYRKGDQS
;
A
#
# COMPACT_ATOMS: atom_id res chain seq x y z
N MET A 1 -18.60 4.89 -19.00
CA MET A 1 -18.54 4.74 -17.53
C MET A 1 -17.20 5.31 -17.09
N GLN A 2 -17.25 6.50 -16.51
CA GLN A 2 -16.09 7.25 -16.04
C GLN A 2 -15.64 6.59 -14.74
N MET A 3 -14.47 5.94 -14.74
CA MET A 3 -13.86 5.51 -13.49
C MET A 3 -13.12 6.72 -12.93
N ASP A 4 -13.86 7.54 -12.18
CA ASP A 4 -13.26 8.41 -11.18
C ASP A 4 -12.53 7.50 -10.20
N LEU A 5 -11.22 7.38 -10.36
CA LEU A 5 -10.34 6.96 -9.28
C LEU A 5 -10.00 8.25 -8.53
N PRO A 6 -10.70 8.60 -7.44
CA PRO A 6 -10.18 9.61 -6.55
C PRO A 6 -8.84 9.11 -6.03
N SER A 7 -7.77 9.71 -6.55
CA SER A 7 -6.43 9.64 -5.96
C SER A 7 -6.45 10.44 -4.66
N SER A 8 -7.17 9.96 -3.64
CA SER A 8 -7.19 10.50 -2.28
C SER A 8 -7.96 9.56 -1.35
N LEU A 9 -7.50 8.33 -1.21
CA LEU A 9 -7.65 7.61 0.04
C LEU A 9 -6.24 7.69 0.62
N VAL A 10 -5.89 8.74 1.34
CA VAL A 10 -6.10 8.85 2.78
C VAL A 10 -5.70 10.29 3.14
N SER A 11 -6.52 11.01 3.90
CA SER A 11 -5.99 12.14 4.68
C SER A 11 -4.93 11.56 5.59
N ILE A 12 -3.65 11.77 5.25
CA ILE A 12 -2.54 11.44 6.13
C ILE A 12 -2.70 12.43 7.28
N ASP A 13 -3.52 12.08 8.28
CA ASP A 13 -3.22 12.53 9.62
C ASP A 13 -1.74 12.15 9.84
N ASP A 14 -0.93 13.08 10.34
CA ASP A 14 0.53 12.95 10.49
C ASP A 14 0.99 11.72 11.34
N ASP A 15 0.06 10.86 11.74
CA ASP A 15 0.29 9.63 12.47
C ASP A 15 0.67 8.48 11.53
N ASP A 16 1.80 7.86 11.83
CA ASP A 16 2.27 6.68 11.10
C ASP A 16 1.33 5.48 11.36
N PRO A 17 1.05 4.66 10.32
CA PRO A 17 0.19 3.50 10.46
C PRO A 17 0.84 2.45 11.37
N MET A 18 0.01 1.70 12.10
CA MET A 18 0.51 0.57 12.88
C MET A 18 0.98 -0.55 11.94
N ILE A 19 2.25 -0.95 12.03
CA ILE A 19 2.79 -2.11 11.31
C ILE A 19 2.74 -3.33 12.22
N ILE A 20 1.91 -4.32 11.88
CA ILE A 20 1.84 -5.53 12.71
C ILE A 20 3.05 -6.43 12.44
N PRO A 21 3.55 -7.19 13.43
CA PRO A 21 4.70 -8.09 13.22
C PRO A 21 4.48 -9.12 12.10
N SER A 22 3.23 -9.52 11.85
CA SER A 22 2.92 -10.42 10.74
C SER A 22 2.99 -9.76 9.36
N ALA A 23 3.11 -8.44 9.27
CA ALA A 23 3.26 -7.76 7.99
C ALA A 23 4.54 -8.18 7.26
N HIS A 24 5.62 -8.44 8.02
CA HIS A 24 6.92 -8.88 7.49
C HIS A 24 6.99 -10.40 7.19
N ARG A 25 5.87 -11.15 7.34
CA ARG A 25 5.89 -12.62 7.28
C ARG A 25 6.03 -13.22 5.89
N GLU A 26 5.94 -12.45 4.80
CA GLU A 26 6.31 -12.94 3.47
C GLU A 26 7.84 -13.07 3.33
N HIS A 27 8.48 -13.78 4.26
CA HIS A 27 9.77 -14.42 4.09
C HIS A 27 9.60 -15.58 3.10
N LYS A 28 9.43 -15.27 1.82
CA LYS A 28 9.70 -16.25 0.78
C LYS A 28 11.20 -16.23 0.52
N HIS A 29 11.83 -17.40 0.62
CA HIS A 29 13.21 -17.65 0.15
C HIS A 29 14.36 -16.94 0.89
N GLY A 30 14.29 -16.79 2.22
CA GLY A 30 15.44 -16.33 3.00
C GLY A 30 15.85 -14.87 2.76
N GLU A 31 15.00 -14.09 2.08
CA GLU A 31 15.17 -12.64 1.97
C GLU A 31 14.99 -11.99 3.36
N PRO A 32 15.76 -10.93 3.66
CA PRO A 32 15.57 -10.18 4.89
C PRO A 32 14.18 -9.55 4.94
N PRO A 33 13.62 -9.32 6.14
CA PRO A 33 12.39 -8.56 6.31
C PRO A 33 12.49 -7.21 5.60
N ILE A 34 11.40 -6.75 5.00
CA ILE A 34 11.31 -5.38 4.49
C ILE A 34 11.40 -4.43 5.68
N ALA A 35 12.24 -3.40 5.56
CA ALA A 35 12.42 -2.39 6.57
C ALA A 35 11.17 -1.52 6.72
N ASP A 36 10.84 -1.14 7.95
CA ASP A 36 9.70 -0.26 8.25
C ASP A 36 9.77 1.05 7.46
N SER A 37 10.97 1.60 7.25
CA SER A 37 11.16 2.81 6.44
C SER A 37 10.68 2.66 5.00
N ASP A 38 10.86 1.49 4.40
CA ASP A 38 10.39 1.21 3.04
C ASP A 38 8.87 1.02 3.02
N ILE A 39 8.32 0.32 4.03
CA ILE A 39 6.87 0.14 4.20
C ILE A 39 6.17 1.50 4.35
N LEU A 40 6.70 2.36 5.23
CA LEU A 40 6.16 3.70 5.47
C LEU A 40 6.32 4.61 4.25
N HIS A 41 7.41 4.48 3.48
CA HIS A 41 7.56 5.20 2.23
C HIS A 41 6.46 4.81 1.23
N VAL A 42 6.20 3.51 1.07
CA VAL A 42 5.13 3.01 0.19
C VAL A 42 3.77 3.46 0.70
N TYR A 43 3.53 3.48 2.00
CA TYR A 43 2.28 3.99 2.56
C TYR A 43 2.05 5.46 2.22
N ARG A 44 3.09 6.30 2.31
CA ARG A 44 3.00 7.75 2.04
C ARG A 44 2.96 8.11 0.55
N HIS A 45 3.61 7.32 -0.30
CA HIS A 45 3.87 7.70 -1.70
C HIS A 45 3.42 6.66 -2.73
N GLY A 46 2.93 5.52 -2.27
CA GLY A 46 2.43 4.45 -3.13
C GLY A 46 1.12 4.81 -3.81
N ILE A 47 0.79 4.02 -4.82
CA ILE A 47 -0.47 4.09 -5.55
C ILE A 47 -1.30 2.89 -5.12
N GLU A 48 -2.56 3.13 -4.74
CA GLU A 48 -3.52 2.04 -4.57
C GLU A 48 -3.81 1.38 -5.92
N VAL A 49 -3.52 0.08 -6.02
CA VAL A 49 -3.68 -0.68 -7.26
C VAL A 49 -4.79 -1.71 -7.21
N ASP A 50 -5.32 -2.00 -6.03
CA ASP A 50 -6.37 -2.99 -5.82
C ASP A 50 -7.02 -2.84 -4.45
N ILE A 51 -8.24 -3.38 -4.33
CA ILE A 51 -8.95 -3.50 -3.05
C ILE A 51 -9.48 -4.92 -2.93
N ASN A 52 -9.00 -5.67 -1.95
CA ASN A 52 -9.52 -6.98 -1.62
C ASN A 52 -10.74 -6.87 -0.70
N SER A 53 -11.91 -6.69 -1.33
CA SER A 53 -13.22 -6.61 -0.66
C SER A 53 -13.75 -7.96 -0.16
N LYS A 54 -13.06 -9.08 -0.42
CA LYS A 54 -13.43 -10.39 0.13
C LYS A 54 -13.01 -10.56 1.59
N ARG A 55 -12.18 -9.67 2.11
CA ARG A 55 -11.77 -9.62 3.51
C ARG A 55 -12.61 -8.59 4.27
N PHE A 56 -12.76 -8.80 5.57
CA PHE A 56 -13.39 -7.84 6.47
C PHE A 56 -12.45 -7.52 7.64
N PRO A 57 -11.96 -6.27 7.76
CA PRO A 57 -12.16 -5.15 6.83
C PRO A 57 -11.52 -5.39 5.43
N PRO A 58 -11.97 -4.67 4.39
CA PRO A 58 -11.31 -4.69 3.08
C PRO A 58 -9.82 -4.37 3.19
N THR A 59 -9.00 -5.01 2.36
CA THR A 59 -7.56 -4.73 2.31
C THR A 59 -7.22 -3.92 1.07
N HIS A 60 -6.77 -2.69 1.27
CA HIS A 60 -6.28 -1.78 0.24
C HIS A 60 -4.84 -2.16 -0.10
N VAL A 61 -4.54 -2.36 -1.38
CA VAL A 61 -3.21 -2.77 -1.84
C VAL A 61 -2.51 -1.57 -2.46
N LEU A 62 -1.48 -1.07 -1.78
CA LEU A 62 -0.65 0.03 -2.27
C LEU A 62 0.65 -0.53 -2.83
N VAL A 63 1.10 0.04 -3.94
CA VAL A 63 2.37 -0.31 -4.59
C VAL A 63 3.20 0.95 -4.78
N GLY A 64 4.47 0.87 -4.42
CA GLY A 64 5.39 1.99 -4.50
C GLY A 64 6.83 1.55 -4.31
N THR A 65 7.75 2.46 -4.58
CA THR A 65 9.16 2.21 -4.30
C THR A 65 9.43 2.31 -2.80
N GLY A 66 10.42 1.56 -2.31
CA GLY A 66 10.99 1.83 -0.99
C GLY A 66 11.70 3.17 -0.95
N ALA A 67 12.24 3.53 0.21
CA ALA A 67 12.88 4.82 0.46
C ALA A 67 14.11 5.08 -0.42
N SER A 68 14.78 4.02 -0.87
CA SER A 68 15.90 4.11 -1.82
C SER A 68 15.49 4.34 -3.27
N GLY A 69 14.21 4.13 -3.63
CA GLY A 69 13.74 4.16 -5.01
C GLY A 69 14.08 2.90 -5.84
N ALA A 70 14.86 1.96 -5.31
CA ALA A 70 15.44 0.87 -6.11
C ALA A 70 14.54 -0.37 -6.24
N VAL A 71 13.68 -0.61 -5.26
CA VAL A 71 12.84 -1.82 -5.19
C VAL A 71 11.39 -1.41 -5.07
N LEU A 72 10.54 -2.07 -5.86
CA LEU A 72 9.09 -1.91 -5.82
C LEU A 72 8.50 -2.89 -4.80
N TYR A 73 7.68 -2.37 -3.89
CA TYR A 73 7.02 -3.12 -2.83
C TYR A 73 5.52 -2.99 -2.97
N GLU A 74 4.81 -4.02 -2.51
CA GLU A 74 3.38 -3.97 -2.25
C GLU A 74 3.13 -4.06 -0.75
N ILE A 75 2.18 -3.28 -0.26
CA ILE A 75 1.71 -3.32 1.12
C ILE A 75 0.18 -3.45 1.13
N GLY A 76 -0.33 -4.14 2.14
CA GLY A 76 -1.76 -4.21 2.42
C GLY A 76 -2.08 -3.35 3.62
N VAL A 77 -3.04 -2.45 3.44
CA VAL A 77 -3.54 -1.56 4.47
C VAL A 77 -4.99 -1.94 4.75
N ILE A 78 -5.33 -2.03 6.04
CA ILE A 78 -6.73 -2.05 6.46
C ILE A 78 -7.02 -0.79 7.27
N GLU A 79 -8.25 -0.33 7.19
CA GLU A 79 -8.78 0.71 8.05
C GLU A 79 -9.63 0.07 9.14
N ARG A 80 -9.38 0.46 10.39
CA ARG A 80 -10.12 -0.02 11.56
C ARG A 80 -10.69 1.16 12.32
N GLU A 81 -11.99 1.13 12.55
CA GLU A 81 -12.68 2.06 13.44
C GLU A 81 -12.62 1.53 14.88
N TRP A 82 -12.11 2.33 15.82
CA TRP A 82 -12.05 1.98 17.24
C TRP A 82 -13.26 2.48 18.03
N VAL A 83 -13.63 3.72 17.75
CA VAL A 83 -14.84 4.40 18.24
C VAL A 83 -15.38 5.25 17.08
N PRO A 84 -16.67 5.63 17.09
CA PRO A 84 -17.27 6.40 16.02
C PRO A 84 -16.42 7.61 15.59
N GLY A 85 -15.91 7.60 14.36
CA GLY A 85 -15.10 8.67 13.78
C GLY A 85 -13.61 8.66 14.15
N VAL A 86 -13.10 7.62 14.82
CA VAL A 86 -11.66 7.40 15.06
C VAL A 86 -11.21 6.19 14.27
N HIS A 87 -10.48 6.46 13.20
CA HIS A 87 -10.00 5.49 12.24
C HIS A 87 -8.49 5.31 12.39
N GLU A 88 -8.03 4.06 12.40
CA GLU A 88 -6.61 3.71 12.43
C GLU A 88 -6.26 2.88 11.20
N HIS A 89 -5.14 3.22 10.55
CA HIS A 89 -4.57 2.41 9.49
C HIS A 89 -3.59 1.39 10.04
N ILE A 90 -3.76 0.16 9.58
CA ILE A 90 -2.95 -0.98 10.00
C ILE A 90 -2.34 -1.63 8.76
N ILE A 91 -1.02 -1.71 8.72
CA ILE A 91 -0.30 -2.46 7.68
C ILE A 91 -0.34 -3.94 8.06
N VAL A 92 -0.95 -4.77 7.21
CA VAL A 92 -1.18 -6.20 7.47
C VAL A 92 -0.29 -7.13 6.66
N HIS A 93 0.30 -6.64 5.56
CA HIS A 93 1.33 -7.34 4.80
C HIS A 93 2.25 -6.34 4.10
N ALA A 94 3.51 -6.72 3.93
CA ALA A 94 4.47 -6.04 3.09
C ALA A 94 5.34 -7.09 2.39
N MET A 95 5.51 -6.96 1.08
CA MET A 95 6.36 -7.84 0.29
C MET A 95 6.90 -7.11 -0.95
N ARG A 96 7.89 -7.69 -1.64
CA ARG A 96 8.24 -7.22 -2.99
C ARG A 96 7.00 -7.34 -3.89
N ALA A 97 6.79 -6.32 -4.71
CA ALA A 97 5.61 -6.28 -5.56
C ALA A 97 5.55 -7.51 -6.48
N ARG A 98 4.40 -8.16 -6.52
CA ARG A 98 4.12 -9.26 -7.45
C ARG A 98 3.97 -8.67 -8.84
N LEU A 99 4.45 -9.38 -9.86
CA LEU A 99 4.42 -8.93 -11.26
C LEU A 99 3.06 -8.35 -11.70
N THR A 100 1.95 -8.96 -11.25
CA THR A 100 0.59 -8.48 -11.53
C THR A 100 0.35 -7.06 -11.02
N TYR A 101 0.85 -6.74 -9.84
CA TYR A 101 0.71 -5.43 -9.21
C TYR A 101 1.75 -4.43 -9.73
N GLU A 102 2.96 -4.88 -10.08
CA GLU A 102 3.94 -4.04 -10.79
C GLU A 102 3.38 -3.52 -12.12
N MET A 103 2.75 -4.41 -12.91
CA MET A 103 2.12 -4.03 -14.17
C MET A 103 0.99 -3.01 -13.99
N LYS A 104 0.14 -3.19 -12.97
CA LYS A 104 -0.91 -2.23 -12.62
C LYS A 104 -0.32 -0.87 -12.26
N TRP A 105 0.69 -0.86 -11.39
CA TRP A 105 1.38 0.35 -10.96
C TRP A 105 1.99 1.11 -12.16
N MET A 106 2.73 0.42 -13.04
CA MET A 106 3.29 1.02 -14.25
C MET A 106 2.21 1.66 -15.13
N MET A 107 1.12 0.92 -15.42
CA MET A 107 0.03 1.45 -16.25
C MET A 107 -0.61 2.70 -15.65
N MET A 108 -0.74 2.78 -14.32
CA MET A 108 -1.28 3.96 -13.65
C MET A 108 -0.32 5.15 -13.65
N GLN A 109 0.99 4.91 -13.52
CA GLN A 109 2.01 5.98 -13.63
C GLN A 109 2.00 6.62 -15.02
N TYR A 110 1.93 5.83 -16.11
CA TYR A 110 1.85 6.37 -17.47
C TYR A 110 0.59 7.20 -17.70
N ARG A 111 -0.57 6.76 -17.20
CA ARG A 111 -1.82 7.53 -17.30
C ARG A 111 -1.75 8.89 -16.60
N LYS A 112 -0.97 8.99 -15.52
CA LYS A 112 -0.78 10.25 -14.80
C LYS A 112 0.13 11.22 -15.57
N GLY A 113 1.13 10.70 -16.30
CA GLY A 113 2.03 11.50 -17.14
C GLY A 113 1.39 12.01 -18.44
N ASP A 114 0.39 11.32 -18.98
CA ASP A 114 -0.34 11.78 -20.17
C ASP A 114 -1.35 12.92 -19.89
N GLN A 115 -1.61 13.23 -18.61
CA GLN A 115 -2.54 14.30 -18.19
C GLN A 115 -1.83 15.57 -17.69
N SER A 116 -0.50 15.65 -17.78
CA SER A 116 0.32 16.80 -17.36
C SER A 116 0.81 17.64 -18.53
#